data_AF-A0A811SGZ1-F1
#
_entry.id   AF-A0A811SGZ1-F1
#
_cell.length_a   1.000
_cell.length_b   1.000
_cell.length_c   1.000
_cell.angle_alpha   90.00
_cell.angle_beta   90.00
_cell.angle_gamma   90.00
#
_symmetry.space_group_name_H-M   'P 1'
#
loop_
_entity.id
_entity.type
_entity.pdbx_description
1 polymer ?
#
loop_
_entity_poly.entity_id
_entity_poly.type
_entity_poly.pdbx_seq_one_letter_code
_entity_poly.pdbx_strand_id
1 'polypeptide(L)'
;GAVDLLIEVYKTTFNKMEGYIINTDKVKDKHGAYLEVSRLEIFFHELSMYEEKIFLKRYELKQDLLLKTYHEMLREASESERSELRQKLDDLLFNEECPYDSAQKYLEGLCWVLQCYFADVPSWRWYYPFYVAPFVSDLKGLSRVEISFIVDKPLRPFDQLMAVLPMRSWCALPKCYNKIMGRKEFDYPRLEPDTEGKHFLWNGISEELLLSATKAVDKELTTHESRRNATRQEKIFLHRDSSSLPHNEVTEQTSDCSVQKLPIDSATSGIGGWIAPDDNDGFSDGFFHSPTTNLQDITSDQTISGTFFNPEAANPVPRLLGNVRVPDKAVTGADISKRPLWHTYPGSRPPRM
;
A
#
# COMPACT_ATOMS: atom_id res chain seq x y z
N GLY A 1 -10.86 -11.51 -15.89
CA GLY A 1 -11.78 -10.73 -16.73
C GLY A 1 -11.40 -9.27 -16.80
N ALA A 2 -11.34 -8.55 -15.67
CA ALA A 2 -11.01 -7.12 -15.69
C ALA A 2 -9.61 -6.84 -16.26
N VAL A 3 -8.59 -7.57 -15.81
CA VAL A 3 -7.22 -7.45 -16.34
C VAL A 3 -7.16 -7.75 -17.84
N ASP A 4 -7.87 -8.79 -18.29
CA ASP A 4 -7.92 -9.17 -19.72
C ASP A 4 -8.48 -8.01 -20.57
N LEU A 5 -9.57 -7.38 -20.10
CA LEU A 5 -10.15 -6.20 -20.73
C LEU A 5 -9.18 -5.02 -20.75
N LEU A 6 -8.54 -4.71 -19.62
CA LEU A 6 -7.57 -3.61 -19.53
C LEU A 6 -6.43 -3.81 -20.53
N ILE A 7 -5.88 -5.03 -20.63
CA ILE A 7 -4.81 -5.35 -21.56
C ILE A 7 -5.29 -5.31 -23.02
N GLU A 8 -6.50 -5.79 -23.31
CA GLU A 8 -7.07 -5.72 -24.65
C GLU A 8 -7.27 -4.28 -25.10
N VAL A 9 -7.92 -3.45 -24.27
CA VAL A 9 -8.11 -2.01 -24.53
C VAL A 9 -6.77 -1.30 -24.67
N TYR A 10 -5.80 -1.61 -23.81
CA TYR A 10 -4.47 -1.01 -23.88
C TYR A 10 -3.78 -1.31 -25.22
N LYS A 11 -3.82 -2.56 -25.67
CA LYS A 11 -3.21 -2.99 -26.94
C LYS A 11 -3.88 -2.36 -28.15
N THR A 12 -5.22 -2.30 -28.18
CA THR A 12 -5.97 -1.70 -29.30
C THR A 12 -5.83 -0.19 -29.34
N THR A 13 -5.64 0.44 -28.18
CA THR A 13 -5.52 1.89 -28.02
C THR A 13 -4.07 2.36 -28.15
N PHE A 14 -3.08 1.46 -28.13
CA PHE A 14 -1.66 1.80 -28.14
C PHE A 14 -1.25 2.74 -29.28
N ASN A 15 -1.73 2.48 -30.50
CA ASN A 15 -1.44 3.34 -31.65
C ASN A 15 -2.06 4.74 -31.51
N LYS A 16 -3.21 4.87 -30.82
CA LYS A 16 -3.85 6.17 -30.55
C LYS A 16 -3.11 6.96 -29.47
N MET A 17 -2.47 6.28 -28.52
CA MET A 17 -1.69 6.92 -27.44
C MET A 17 -0.29 7.37 -27.88
N GLU A 18 0.20 6.88 -29.02
CA GLU A 18 1.54 7.18 -29.55
C GLU A 18 2.67 6.87 -28.55
N GLY A 19 2.48 5.86 -27.68
CA GLY A 19 3.49 5.40 -26.74
C GLY A 19 2.92 4.83 -25.44
N TYR A 20 3.83 4.53 -24.52
CA TYR A 20 3.49 3.98 -23.21
C TYR A 20 2.85 5.04 -22.30
N ILE A 21 1.90 4.61 -21.47
CA ILE A 21 1.26 5.45 -20.43
C ILE A 21 2.28 5.85 -19.34
N ILE A 22 3.27 4.98 -19.09
CA ILE A 22 4.30 5.20 -18.07
C ILE A 22 5.64 5.47 -18.77
N ASN A 23 6.30 6.54 -18.37
CA ASN A 23 7.65 6.91 -18.76
C ASN A 23 8.59 6.82 -17.55
N THR A 24 9.26 5.69 -17.42
CA THR A 24 10.05 5.36 -16.23
C THR A 24 11.33 6.18 -16.10
N ASP A 25 11.77 6.85 -17.18
CA ASP A 25 12.92 7.76 -17.14
C ASP A 25 12.62 9.04 -16.33
N LYS A 26 11.35 9.37 -16.11
CA LYS A 26 10.90 10.57 -15.39
C LYS A 26 10.46 10.29 -13.95
N VAL A 27 10.73 9.10 -13.40
CA VAL A 27 10.19 8.62 -12.11
C VAL A 27 10.44 9.56 -10.91
N LYS A 28 11.50 10.38 -10.94
CA LYS A 28 11.81 11.38 -9.90
C LYS A 28 11.19 12.77 -10.15
N ASP A 29 10.36 12.94 -11.17
CA ASP A 29 9.67 14.20 -11.40
C ASP A 29 8.64 14.47 -10.29
N LYS A 30 8.80 15.63 -9.64
CA LYS A 30 8.00 16.10 -8.51
C LYS A 30 6.55 16.38 -8.90
N HIS A 31 6.28 16.50 -10.20
CA HIS A 31 4.97 16.77 -10.77
C HIS A 31 4.25 15.51 -11.28
N GLY A 32 4.76 14.31 -10.95
CA GLY A 32 4.16 13.05 -11.39
C GLY A 32 4.31 12.78 -12.89
N ALA A 33 5.21 13.50 -13.58
CA ALA A 33 5.36 13.48 -15.04
C ALA A 33 5.85 12.15 -15.64
N TYR A 34 6.08 11.13 -14.81
CA TYR A 34 6.35 9.77 -15.26
C TYR A 34 5.06 9.04 -15.66
N LEU A 35 3.88 9.54 -15.28
CA LEU A 35 2.60 9.16 -15.86
C LEU A 35 2.22 10.15 -16.95
N GLU A 36 2.12 9.69 -18.19
CA GLU A 36 1.70 10.52 -19.32
C GLU A 36 0.17 10.66 -19.30
N VAL A 37 -0.34 11.62 -18.51
CA VAL A 37 -1.77 11.79 -18.20
C VAL A 37 -2.63 11.91 -19.45
N SER A 38 -2.15 12.59 -20.50
CA SER A 38 -2.87 12.69 -21.78
C SER A 38 -3.09 11.32 -22.43
N ARG A 39 -2.13 10.40 -22.31
CA ARG A 39 -2.26 9.02 -22.83
C ARG A 39 -3.20 8.20 -21.96
N LEU A 40 -3.11 8.37 -20.64
CA LEU A 40 -4.01 7.72 -19.70
C LEU A 40 -5.47 8.13 -19.92
N GLU A 41 -5.71 9.41 -20.21
CA GLU A 41 -7.05 9.93 -20.52
C GLU A 41 -7.65 9.29 -21.79
N ILE A 42 -6.84 9.11 -22.84
CA ILE A 42 -7.25 8.37 -24.05
C ILE A 42 -7.60 6.91 -23.70
N PHE A 43 -6.78 6.27 -22.87
CA PHE A 43 -7.05 4.91 -22.41
C PHE A 43 -8.36 4.79 -21.61
N PHE A 44 -8.60 5.71 -20.67
CA PHE A 44 -9.85 5.73 -19.90
C PHE A 44 -11.06 6.01 -20.77
N HIS A 45 -10.94 6.90 -21.77
CA HIS A 45 -12.01 7.15 -22.72
C HIS A 45 -12.42 5.86 -23.44
N GLU A 46 -11.47 5.10 -23.98
CA GLU A 46 -11.76 3.83 -24.68
C GLU A 46 -12.29 2.76 -23.71
N LEU A 47 -11.78 2.70 -22.48
CA LEU A 47 -12.25 1.77 -21.46
C LEU A 47 -13.70 2.08 -21.03
N SER A 48 -14.09 3.36 -20.97
CA SER A 48 -15.45 3.77 -20.59
C SER A 48 -16.53 3.25 -21.56
N MET A 49 -16.17 2.94 -22.82
CA MET A 49 -17.11 2.34 -23.78
C MET A 49 -17.56 0.92 -23.42
N TYR A 50 -16.87 0.29 -22.45
CA TYR A 50 -17.23 -1.04 -21.93
C TYR A 50 -17.99 -0.97 -20.61
N GLU A 51 -18.04 0.20 -19.99
CA GLU A 51 -18.56 0.39 -18.63
C GLU A 51 -20.05 0.01 -18.53
N GLU A 52 -20.89 0.58 -19.41
CA GLU A 52 -22.31 0.26 -19.50
C GLU A 52 -22.54 -1.24 -19.74
N LYS A 53 -21.80 -1.85 -20.67
CA LYS A 53 -21.90 -3.29 -20.98
C LYS A 53 -21.57 -4.16 -19.77
N ILE A 54 -20.57 -3.76 -18.99
CA ILE A 54 -20.17 -4.46 -17.76
C ILE A 54 -21.25 -4.30 -16.70
N PHE A 55 -21.80 -3.10 -16.53
CA PHE A 55 -22.88 -2.84 -15.57
C PHE A 55 -24.15 -3.61 -15.91
N LEU A 56 -24.60 -3.56 -17.17
CA LEU A 56 -25.74 -4.34 -17.65
C LEU A 56 -25.51 -5.83 -17.42
N LYS A 57 -24.34 -6.37 -17.77
CA LYS A 57 -24.04 -7.78 -17.53
C LYS A 57 -24.05 -8.15 -16.05
N ARG A 58 -23.47 -7.31 -15.19
CA ARG A 58 -23.48 -7.53 -13.73
C ARG A 58 -24.89 -7.42 -13.17
N TYR A 59 -25.67 -6.48 -13.67
CA TYR A 59 -27.06 -6.29 -13.29
C TYR A 59 -27.91 -7.50 -13.67
N GLU A 60 -27.80 -8.02 -14.90
CA GLU A 60 -28.44 -9.28 -15.33
C GLU A 60 -28.06 -10.44 -14.42
N LEU A 61 -26.76 -10.63 -14.14
CA LEU A 61 -26.30 -11.71 -13.25
C LEU A 61 -26.81 -11.54 -11.81
N LYS A 62 -26.88 -10.30 -11.33
CA LYS A 62 -27.43 -9.97 -10.01
C LYS A 62 -28.94 -10.15 -9.98
N GLN A 63 -29.67 -9.78 -11.03
CA GLN A 63 -31.10 -10.04 -11.16
C GLN A 63 -31.38 -11.53 -11.23
N ASP A 64 -30.61 -12.31 -11.99
CA ASP A 64 -30.74 -13.77 -12.03
C ASP A 64 -30.50 -14.40 -10.66
N LEU A 65 -29.52 -13.89 -9.90
CA LEU A 65 -29.25 -14.33 -8.54
C LEU A 65 -30.38 -13.90 -7.60
N LEU A 66 -30.78 -12.63 -7.64
CA LEU A 66 -31.87 -12.08 -6.85
C LEU A 66 -33.18 -12.79 -7.15
N LEU A 67 -33.49 -13.14 -8.40
CA LEU A 67 -34.69 -13.90 -8.77
C LEU A 67 -34.62 -15.32 -8.21
N LYS A 68 -33.46 -15.98 -8.24
CA LYS A 68 -33.29 -17.29 -7.61
C LYS A 68 -33.49 -17.21 -6.09
N THR A 69 -32.83 -16.25 -5.44
CA THR A 69 -32.95 -16.01 -4.00
C THR A 69 -34.35 -15.53 -3.61
N TYR A 70 -34.98 -14.69 -4.43
CA TYR A 70 -36.34 -14.20 -4.25
C TYR A 70 -37.34 -15.33 -4.41
N HIS A 71 -37.19 -16.23 -5.40
CA HIS A 71 -38.02 -17.43 -5.52
C HIS A 71 -37.84 -18.40 -4.33
N GLU A 72 -36.64 -18.48 -3.74
CA GLU A 72 -36.38 -19.21 -2.50
C GLU A 72 -37.03 -18.54 -1.29
N MET A 73 -36.90 -17.22 -1.13
CA MET A 73 -37.52 -16.43 -0.06
C MET A 73 -39.05 -16.35 -0.18
N LEU A 74 -39.60 -16.33 -1.40
CA LEU A 74 -41.04 -16.31 -1.67
C LEU A 74 -41.75 -17.60 -1.23
N ARG A 75 -41.01 -18.71 -1.06
CA ARG A 75 -41.55 -19.93 -0.43
C ARG A 75 -41.80 -19.74 1.07
N GLU A 76 -41.21 -18.72 1.71
CA GLU A 76 -41.20 -18.56 3.17
C GLU A 76 -41.72 -17.18 3.66
N ALA A 77 -41.85 -16.16 2.81
CA ALA A 77 -42.15 -14.77 3.22
C ALA A 77 -43.58 -14.26 2.90
N SER A 78 -44.11 -13.41 3.80
CA SER A 78 -45.42 -12.74 3.74
C SER A 78 -45.45 -11.54 2.77
N GLU A 79 -46.63 -11.04 2.39
CA GLU A 79 -46.79 -9.93 1.43
C GLU A 79 -46.19 -8.59 1.91
N SER A 80 -46.17 -8.33 3.21
CA SER A 80 -45.63 -7.09 3.80
C SER A 80 -44.11 -6.98 3.61
N GLU A 81 -43.38 -8.09 3.78
CA GLU A 81 -41.91 -8.15 3.67
C GLU A 81 -41.44 -7.90 2.23
N ARG A 82 -42.30 -8.20 1.25
CA ARG A 82 -41.99 -8.03 -0.19
C ARG A 82 -41.99 -6.57 -0.63
N SER A 83 -42.86 -5.73 -0.04
CA SER A 83 -42.94 -4.31 -0.40
C SER A 83 -41.75 -3.52 0.14
N GLU A 84 -41.27 -3.87 1.33
CA GLU A 84 -40.13 -3.22 1.98
C GLU A 84 -38.80 -3.51 1.28
N LEU A 85 -38.59 -4.76 0.84
CA LEU A 85 -37.41 -5.16 0.05
C LEU A 85 -37.31 -4.42 -1.29
N ARG A 86 -38.46 -4.12 -1.92
CA ARG A 86 -38.50 -3.43 -3.22
C ARG A 86 -38.13 -1.95 -3.10
N GLN A 87 -38.63 -1.28 -2.06
CA GLN A 87 -38.29 0.09 -1.73
C GLN A 87 -36.78 0.26 -1.45
N LYS A 88 -36.20 -0.65 -0.64
CA LYS A 88 -34.76 -0.61 -0.33
C LYS A 88 -33.87 -0.82 -1.56
N LEU A 89 -34.32 -1.63 -2.52
CA LEU A 89 -33.55 -1.91 -3.73
C LEU A 89 -33.47 -0.68 -4.66
N ASP A 90 -34.54 0.11 -4.75
CA ASP A 90 -34.56 1.33 -5.55
C ASP A 90 -33.68 2.43 -4.93
N ASP A 91 -33.71 2.62 -3.61
CA ASP A 91 -32.85 3.60 -2.92
C ASP A 91 -31.35 3.30 -3.08
N LEU A 92 -30.97 2.04 -3.30
CA LEU A 92 -29.57 1.59 -3.48
C LEU A 92 -29.01 1.82 -4.88
N LEU A 93 -29.87 1.99 -5.89
CA LEU A 93 -29.45 2.02 -7.29
C LEU A 93 -29.30 3.44 -7.84
N PHE A 94 -29.85 4.45 -7.17
CA PHE A 94 -30.06 5.77 -7.80
C PHE A 94 -29.54 6.98 -7.03
N ASN A 95 -28.79 6.82 -5.93
CA ASN A 95 -28.60 7.93 -4.99
C ASN A 95 -27.15 8.33 -4.69
N GLU A 96 -26.25 8.35 -5.69
CA GLU A 96 -24.91 8.92 -5.50
C GLU A 96 -24.46 9.76 -6.71
N GLU A 97 -24.48 11.09 -6.54
CA GLU A 97 -23.66 11.98 -7.34
C GLU A 97 -22.21 11.82 -6.91
N CYS A 98 -21.36 11.31 -7.81
CA CYS A 98 -19.91 11.25 -7.56
C CYS A 98 -19.33 12.67 -7.67
N PRO A 99 -18.71 13.24 -6.62
CA PRO A 99 -18.14 14.57 -6.70
C PRO A 99 -17.01 14.59 -7.74
N TYR A 100 -16.98 15.61 -8.62
CA TYR A 100 -15.93 15.81 -9.63
C TYR A 100 -14.49 15.74 -9.06
N ASP A 101 -14.32 16.09 -7.78
CA ASP A 101 -13.05 16.03 -7.04
C ASP A 101 -12.52 14.59 -6.86
N SER A 102 -13.38 13.57 -6.91
CA SER A 102 -12.99 12.16 -6.80
C SER A 102 -12.12 11.67 -7.96
N ALA A 103 -12.39 12.12 -9.19
CA ALA A 103 -11.61 11.77 -10.38
C ALA A 103 -10.17 12.31 -10.28
N GLN A 104 -10.02 13.54 -9.78
CA GLN A 104 -8.72 14.17 -9.57
C GLN A 104 -7.94 13.44 -8.46
N LYS A 105 -8.57 13.17 -7.31
CA LYS A 105 -7.94 12.41 -6.22
C LYS A 105 -7.63 10.97 -6.61
N TYR A 106 -8.40 10.35 -7.49
CA TYR A 106 -8.10 9.02 -7.99
C TYR A 106 -6.85 9.03 -8.87
N LEU A 107 -6.71 10.03 -9.75
CA LEU A 107 -5.49 10.25 -10.53
C LEU A 107 -4.27 10.51 -9.63
N GLU A 108 -4.40 11.38 -8.62
CA GLU A 108 -3.34 11.58 -7.61
C GLU A 108 -2.95 10.24 -6.97
N GLY A 109 -3.92 9.38 -6.65
CA GLY A 109 -3.65 8.07 -6.06
C GLY A 109 -2.93 7.10 -6.98
N LEU A 110 -3.24 7.09 -8.26
CA LEU A 110 -2.48 6.31 -9.24
C LEU A 110 -1.02 6.78 -9.30
N CYS A 111 -0.80 8.11 -9.28
CA CYS A 111 0.53 8.69 -9.23
C CYS A 111 1.26 8.43 -7.91
N TRP A 112 0.54 8.39 -6.79
CA TRP A 112 1.12 8.08 -5.49
C TRP A 112 1.58 6.62 -5.45
N VAL A 113 0.70 5.68 -5.84
CA VAL A 113 1.00 4.25 -5.83
C VAL A 113 2.19 3.94 -6.72
N LEU A 114 2.19 4.42 -7.96
CA LEU A 114 3.29 4.13 -8.88
C LEU A 114 4.63 4.71 -8.39
N GLN A 115 4.66 5.90 -7.74
CA GLN A 115 5.88 6.44 -7.11
C GLN A 115 6.37 5.55 -5.96
N CYS A 116 5.47 5.03 -5.12
CA CYS A 116 5.83 4.10 -4.04
C CYS A 116 6.51 2.82 -4.55
N TYR A 117 6.18 2.35 -5.76
CA TYR A 117 6.79 1.13 -6.32
C TYR A 117 8.08 1.39 -7.10
N PHE A 118 8.18 2.52 -7.82
CA PHE A 118 9.33 2.80 -8.70
C PHE A 118 10.36 3.76 -8.10
N ALA A 119 10.02 4.48 -7.04
CA ALA A 119 10.90 5.43 -6.36
C ALA A 119 10.84 5.24 -4.84
N ASP A 120 10.22 6.19 -4.15
CA ASP A 120 10.06 6.25 -2.70
C ASP A 120 8.66 6.82 -2.41
N VAL A 121 8.23 6.77 -1.15
CA VAL A 121 6.94 7.31 -0.72
C VAL A 121 6.92 8.82 -0.94
N PRO A 122 6.06 9.36 -1.83
CA PRO A 122 6.10 10.78 -2.17
C PRO A 122 5.41 11.67 -1.13
N SER A 123 4.47 11.11 -0.36
CA SER A 123 3.86 11.73 0.83
C SER A 123 3.24 10.64 1.72
N TRP A 124 3.66 10.58 2.97
CA TRP A 124 3.11 9.73 4.03
C TRP A 124 1.72 10.18 4.50
N ARG A 125 1.39 11.47 4.31
CA ARG A 125 0.09 12.05 4.73
C ARG A 125 -0.98 11.97 3.65
N TRP A 126 -0.61 11.73 2.39
CA TRP A 126 -1.56 11.64 1.30
C TRP A 126 -2.49 10.43 1.49
N TYR A 127 -3.78 10.63 1.25
CA TYR A 127 -4.80 9.58 1.24
C TYR A 127 -5.89 9.91 0.22
N TYR A 128 -6.61 8.88 -0.24
CA TYR A 128 -7.79 9.07 -1.07
C TYR A 128 -9.00 9.36 -0.16
N PRO A 129 -9.61 10.57 -0.22
CA PRO A 129 -10.60 11.01 0.77
C PRO A 129 -12.03 10.57 0.47
N PHE A 130 -12.21 9.64 -0.47
CA PHE A 130 -13.53 9.11 -0.83
C PHE A 130 -13.61 7.62 -0.56
N TYR A 131 -14.82 7.14 -0.28
CA TYR A 131 -15.09 5.74 0.02
C TYR A 131 -15.13 4.85 -1.23
N VAL A 132 -15.53 5.46 -2.35
CA VAL A 132 -15.79 4.78 -3.61
C VAL A 132 -14.93 5.41 -4.69
N ALA A 133 -14.46 4.57 -5.62
CA ALA A 133 -13.75 5.01 -6.79
C ALA A 133 -14.74 5.64 -7.80
N PRO A 134 -14.33 6.68 -8.54
CA PRO A 134 -15.14 7.23 -9.63
C PRO A 134 -15.37 6.17 -10.73
N PHE A 135 -16.42 6.37 -11.53
CA PHE A 135 -16.58 5.59 -12.76
C PHE A 135 -15.49 5.95 -13.76
N VAL A 136 -15.17 5.03 -14.68
CA VAL A 136 -14.17 5.29 -15.72
C VAL A 136 -14.68 6.40 -16.65
N SER A 137 -15.98 6.50 -16.87
CA SER A 137 -16.63 7.61 -17.58
C SER A 137 -16.38 8.98 -16.96
N ASP A 138 -16.05 9.04 -15.68
CA ASP A 138 -15.83 10.29 -14.94
C ASP A 138 -14.36 10.73 -14.98
N LEU A 139 -13.45 9.84 -15.39
CA LEU A 139 -12.01 10.10 -15.53
C LEU A 139 -11.69 10.90 -16.82
N LYS A 140 -12.25 12.12 -16.92
CA LYS A 140 -12.11 13.05 -18.04
C LYS A 140 -11.56 14.40 -17.59
N GLY A 141 -10.90 15.12 -18.49
CA GLY A 141 -10.29 16.43 -18.22
C GLY A 141 -9.06 16.34 -17.32
N LEU A 142 -8.46 15.16 -17.20
CA LEU A 142 -7.37 14.87 -16.25
C LEU A 142 -6.04 15.49 -16.66
N SER A 143 -5.83 15.71 -17.96
CA SER A 143 -4.62 16.34 -18.51
C SER A 143 -4.30 17.75 -17.98
N ARG A 144 -5.26 18.41 -17.32
CA ARG A 144 -5.08 19.75 -16.71
C ARG A 144 -4.73 19.69 -15.22
N VAL A 145 -4.75 18.50 -14.61
CA VAL A 145 -4.50 18.33 -13.18
C VAL A 145 -2.99 18.33 -12.94
N GLU A 146 -2.50 19.32 -12.21
CA GLU A 146 -1.12 19.35 -11.72
C GLU A 146 -1.03 18.59 -10.41
N ILE A 147 -0.27 17.49 -10.41
CA ILE A 147 -0.10 16.63 -9.24
C ILE A 147 1.20 17.02 -8.55
N SER A 148 1.12 17.33 -7.27
CA SER A 148 2.31 17.53 -6.44
C SER A 148 2.07 16.96 -5.06
N PHE A 149 3.10 16.31 -4.51
CA PHE A 149 3.06 15.73 -3.18
C PHE A 149 3.93 16.53 -2.22
N ILE A 150 3.46 16.65 -0.98
CA ILE A 150 4.23 17.25 0.10
C ILE A 150 5.14 16.17 0.67
N VAL A 151 6.45 16.34 0.49
CA VAL A 151 7.43 15.45 1.09
C VAL A 151 7.41 15.66 2.61
N ASP A 152 7.03 14.61 3.31
CA ASP A 152 6.82 14.57 4.76
C ASP A 152 7.50 13.31 5.34
N LYS A 153 7.15 12.94 6.57
CA LYS A 153 7.76 11.82 7.29
C LYS A 153 6.67 10.91 7.85
N PRO A 154 6.97 9.61 8.03
CA PRO A 154 6.03 8.71 8.69
C PRO A 154 5.68 9.23 10.08
N LEU A 155 4.43 8.97 10.50
CA LEU A 155 4.00 9.13 11.88
C LEU A 155 4.91 8.32 12.81
N ARG A 156 5.12 8.82 14.03
CA ARG A 156 5.85 8.02 15.03
C ARG A 156 4.99 6.82 15.45
N PRO A 157 5.60 5.73 15.94
CA PRO A 157 4.86 4.52 16.28
C PRO A 157 3.61 4.76 17.14
N PHE A 158 3.68 5.62 18.16
CA PHE A 158 2.50 5.90 19.01
C PHE A 158 1.49 6.85 18.36
N ASP A 159 1.92 7.77 17.50
CA ASP A 159 1.00 8.61 16.70
C ASP A 159 0.19 7.72 15.75
N GLN A 160 0.85 6.78 15.07
CA GLN A 160 0.20 5.79 14.20
C GLN A 160 -0.79 4.90 14.98
N LEU A 161 -0.38 4.39 16.14
CA LEU A 161 -1.28 3.58 16.98
C LEU A 161 -2.50 4.39 17.42
N MET A 162 -2.35 5.66 17.78
CA MET A 162 -3.46 6.55 18.10
C MET A 162 -4.38 6.81 16.90
N ALA A 163 -3.86 6.81 15.68
CA ALA A 163 -4.62 7.03 14.45
C ALA A 163 -5.38 5.79 13.93
N VAL A 164 -4.99 4.59 14.37
CA VAL A 164 -5.52 3.32 13.83
C VAL A 164 -6.26 2.48 14.88
N LEU A 165 -5.83 2.52 16.14
CA LEU A 165 -6.36 1.60 17.15
C LEU A 165 -7.74 2.07 17.66
N PRO A 166 -8.74 1.19 17.70
CA PRO A 166 -9.99 1.49 18.39
C PRO A 166 -9.76 1.56 19.90
N MET A 167 -10.67 2.25 20.60
CA MET A 167 -10.59 2.44 22.06
C MET A 167 -10.42 1.12 22.83
N ARG A 168 -10.97 0.00 22.34
CA ARG A 168 -10.86 -1.32 22.98
C ARG A 168 -9.43 -1.88 23.01
N SER A 169 -8.55 -1.41 22.14
CA SER A 169 -7.15 -1.86 22.03
C SER A 169 -6.15 -0.91 22.72
N TRP A 170 -6.62 -0.06 23.65
CA TRP A 170 -5.81 0.95 24.32
C TRP A 170 -4.59 0.39 25.06
N CYS A 171 -4.62 -0.87 25.48
CA CYS A 171 -3.53 -1.52 26.20
C CYS A 171 -2.21 -1.63 25.39
N ALA A 172 -2.26 -1.41 24.07
CA ALA A 172 -1.08 -1.36 23.21
C ALA A 172 -0.28 -0.04 23.35
N LEU A 173 -0.87 1.01 23.94
CA LEU A 173 -0.23 2.30 24.16
C LEU A 173 0.31 2.45 25.59
N PRO A 174 1.33 3.29 25.82
CA PRO A 174 1.77 3.68 27.16
C PRO A 174 0.63 4.23 28.03
N LYS A 175 0.70 3.99 29.34
CA LYS A 175 -0.39 4.40 30.28
C LYS A 175 -0.71 5.90 30.24
N CYS A 176 0.26 6.76 29.94
CA CYS A 176 0.04 8.20 29.84
C CYS A 176 -0.92 8.59 28.69
N TYR A 177 -1.04 7.78 27.64
CA TYR A 177 -1.96 8.01 26.51
C TYR A 177 -3.44 7.82 26.88
N ASN A 178 -3.75 7.19 28.03
CA ASN A 178 -5.12 7.09 28.54
C ASN A 178 -5.78 8.46 28.76
N LYS A 179 -4.97 9.53 28.94
CA LYS A 179 -5.46 10.91 29.11
C LYS A 179 -6.12 11.50 27.85
N ILE A 180 -5.82 10.93 26.68
CA ILE A 180 -6.31 11.45 25.38
C ILE A 180 -7.26 10.47 24.67
N MET A 181 -7.06 9.15 24.82
CA MET A 181 -7.92 8.12 24.18
C MET A 181 -9.38 8.14 24.67
N GLY A 182 -9.68 8.74 25.83
CA GLY A 182 -11.04 8.87 26.35
C GLY A 182 -11.77 10.14 25.92
N ARG A 183 -11.16 10.99 25.09
CA ARG A 183 -11.78 12.23 24.63
C ARG A 183 -12.62 11.96 23.39
N LYS A 184 -13.72 12.69 23.23
CA LYS A 184 -14.70 12.50 22.15
C LYS A 184 -14.07 12.69 20.76
N GLU A 185 -13.02 13.50 20.67
CA GLU A 185 -12.30 13.80 19.44
C GLU A 185 -11.49 12.60 18.91
N PHE A 186 -11.19 11.62 19.77
CA PHE A 186 -10.48 10.38 19.44
C PHE A 186 -11.40 9.14 19.53
N ASP A 187 -12.71 9.37 19.72
CA ASP A 187 -13.70 8.29 19.76
C ASP A 187 -14.04 7.88 18.32
N TYR A 188 -13.68 6.64 17.97
CA TYR A 188 -13.98 6.09 16.66
C TYR A 188 -15.49 5.84 16.58
N PRO A 189 -16.19 6.35 15.54
CA PRO A 189 -17.60 6.03 15.36
C PRO A 189 -17.76 4.51 15.30
N ARG A 190 -18.75 3.98 16.02
CA ARG A 190 -19.05 2.55 15.95
C ARG A 190 -19.36 2.23 14.49
N LEU A 191 -18.56 1.33 13.91
CA LEU A 191 -18.84 0.72 12.62
C LEU A 191 -20.13 -0.07 12.78
N GLU A 192 -21.28 0.53 12.47
CA GLU A 192 -22.49 -0.25 12.34
C GLU A 192 -22.34 -1.15 11.12
N PRO A 193 -22.59 -2.47 11.25
CA PRO A 193 -22.58 -3.37 10.10
C PRO A 193 -23.74 -2.95 9.21
N ASP A 194 -23.38 -2.19 8.20
CA ASP A 194 -24.26 -1.71 7.18
C ASP A 194 -24.81 -2.91 6.38
N THR A 195 -26.13 -3.11 6.50
CA THR A 195 -26.89 -4.12 5.76
C THR A 195 -27.23 -3.66 4.34
N GLU A 196 -26.80 -2.45 3.96
CA GLU A 196 -27.27 -1.73 2.78
C GLU A 196 -26.14 -1.28 1.84
N GLY A 197 -24.87 -1.63 2.04
CA GLY A 197 -23.79 -1.15 1.15
C GLY A 197 -23.56 0.37 1.19
N LYS A 198 -24.11 1.06 2.19
CA LYS A 198 -23.89 2.46 2.54
C LYS A 198 -22.69 2.61 3.47
N HIS A 199 -21.66 3.24 2.89
CA HIS A 199 -20.47 3.88 3.48
C HIS A 199 -20.31 3.81 5.00
N PHE A 200 -19.16 3.29 5.42
CA PHE A 200 -18.64 3.52 6.76
C PHE A 200 -18.22 4.98 6.90
N LEU A 201 -19.02 5.84 7.51
CA LEU A 201 -18.60 7.19 7.90
C LEU A 201 -17.54 7.11 9.00
N TRP A 202 -16.28 6.87 8.63
CA TRP A 202 -15.16 7.17 9.52
C TRP A 202 -14.85 8.65 9.34
N ASN A 203 -15.20 9.47 10.32
CA ASN A 203 -14.55 10.76 10.45
C ASN A 203 -13.15 10.47 10.99
N GLY A 204 -12.16 10.57 10.11
CA GLY A 204 -10.76 10.43 10.49
C GLY A 204 -10.37 11.44 11.56
N ILE A 205 -9.45 11.03 12.43
CA ILE A 205 -8.79 11.98 13.33
C ILE A 205 -7.94 12.91 12.48
N SER A 206 -8.17 14.22 12.57
CA SER A 206 -7.30 15.20 11.91
C SER A 206 -5.87 15.05 12.42
N GLU A 207 -4.91 14.99 11.50
CA GLU A 207 -3.50 14.81 11.85
C GLU A 207 -2.96 15.93 12.73
N GLU A 208 -3.39 17.17 12.52
CA GLU A 208 -2.99 18.30 13.37
C GLU A 208 -3.45 18.12 14.82
N LEU A 209 -4.66 17.61 14.99
CA LEU A 209 -5.23 17.30 16.30
C LEU A 209 -4.50 16.12 16.96
N LEU A 210 -4.19 15.09 16.17
CA LEU A 210 -3.43 13.92 16.61
C LEU A 210 -2.05 14.36 17.14
N LEU A 211 -1.26 15.03 16.31
CA LEU A 211 0.12 15.41 16.63
C LEU A 211 0.21 16.40 17.79
N SER A 212 -0.75 17.33 17.90
CA SER A 212 -0.79 18.28 19.02
C SER A 212 -1.12 17.57 20.35
N ALA A 213 -2.04 16.60 20.33
CA ALA A 213 -2.42 15.84 21.52
C ALA A 213 -1.31 14.88 21.97
N THR A 214 -0.70 14.13 21.07
CA THR A 214 0.35 13.15 21.42
C THR A 214 1.61 13.83 21.92
N LYS A 215 2.01 14.96 21.31
CA LYS A 215 3.19 15.75 21.75
C LYS A 215 3.08 16.25 23.20
N ALA A 216 1.88 16.50 23.69
CA ALA A 216 1.68 16.88 25.09
C ALA A 216 1.93 15.71 26.04
N VAL A 217 1.50 14.51 25.66
CA VAL A 217 1.59 13.28 26.45
C VAL A 217 3.00 12.66 26.40
N ASP A 218 3.72 12.82 25.29
CA ASP A 218 5.04 12.24 25.08
C ASP A 218 6.07 12.63 26.14
N LYS A 219 5.88 13.78 26.80
CA LYS A 219 6.74 14.25 27.89
C LYS A 219 6.74 13.33 29.11
N GLU A 220 5.72 12.49 29.24
CA GLU A 220 5.55 11.54 30.35
C GLU A 220 6.02 10.12 30.01
N LEU A 221 6.55 9.91 28.80
CA LEU A 221 7.06 8.60 28.41
C LEU A 221 8.29 8.22 29.22
N THR A 222 8.33 6.97 29.67
CA THR A 222 9.57 6.39 30.23
C THR A 222 10.65 6.32 29.16
N THR A 223 11.92 6.23 29.56
CA THR A 223 13.06 6.10 28.62
C THR A 223 12.87 4.95 27.64
N HIS A 224 12.37 3.80 28.10
CA HIS A 224 12.09 2.65 27.25
C HIS A 224 10.96 2.92 26.25
N GLU A 225 9.88 3.59 26.66
CA GLU A 225 8.78 3.92 25.77
C GLU A 225 9.16 4.99 24.74
N SER A 226 9.94 6.00 25.14
CA SER A 226 10.52 6.98 24.23
C SER A 226 11.39 6.32 23.16
N ARG A 227 12.19 5.30 23.52
CA ARG A 227 12.96 4.48 22.55
C ARG A 227 12.07 3.65 21.62
N ARG A 228 10.86 3.25 22.04
CA ARG A 228 9.88 2.57 21.18
C ARG A 228 9.16 3.54 20.25
N ASN A 229 9.04 4.81 20.63
CA ASN A 229 8.41 5.86 19.83
C ASN A 229 9.36 6.59 18.87
N ALA A 230 10.64 6.17 18.81
CA ALA A 230 11.65 6.75 17.94
C ALA A 230 11.82 5.93 16.66
N THR A 231 12.26 6.59 15.58
CA THR A 231 12.70 5.92 14.36
C THR A 231 13.90 5.01 14.66
N ARG A 232 13.87 3.78 14.14
CA ARG A 232 14.95 2.81 14.30
C ARG A 232 15.68 2.62 12.99
N GLN A 233 16.99 2.41 13.09
CA GLN A 233 17.81 2.03 11.96
C GLN A 233 17.85 0.51 11.84
N GLU A 234 17.96 0.00 10.62
CA GLU A 234 18.10 -1.42 10.34
C GLU A 234 19.40 -1.95 10.93
N LYS A 235 19.39 -3.20 11.42
CA LYS A 235 20.57 -3.92 11.87
C LYS A 235 20.89 -5.04 10.89
N ILE A 236 22.16 -5.23 10.59
CA ILE A 236 22.68 -6.41 9.90
C ILE A 236 23.45 -7.27 10.89
N PHE A 237 23.26 -8.59 10.78
CA PHE A 237 24.00 -9.59 11.57
C PHE A 237 24.82 -10.43 10.59
N LEU A 238 26.12 -10.50 10.84
CA LEU A 238 27.07 -11.24 10.01
C LEU A 238 27.79 -12.27 10.88
N HIS A 239 28.28 -13.34 10.26
CA HIS A 239 29.17 -14.27 10.94
C HIS A 239 30.58 -13.67 11.00
N ARG A 240 31.33 -13.88 12.09
CA ARG A 240 32.69 -13.34 12.27
C ARG A 240 33.65 -13.72 11.14
N ASP A 241 33.51 -14.94 10.61
CA ASP A 241 34.33 -15.46 9.51
C ASP A 241 33.80 -15.08 8.11
N SER A 242 32.78 -14.23 8.02
CA SER A 242 32.27 -13.80 6.71
C SER A 242 33.27 -12.86 6.03
N SER A 243 33.64 -13.18 4.79
CA SER A 243 34.54 -12.37 3.96
C SER A 243 33.94 -11.05 3.49
N SER A 244 32.76 -10.68 4.01
CA SER A 244 31.98 -9.51 3.61
C SER A 244 32.43 -8.21 4.29
N LEU A 245 33.28 -8.30 5.32
CA LEU A 245 33.86 -7.14 5.99
C LEU A 245 35.36 -7.04 5.68
N PRO A 246 35.88 -5.82 5.44
CA PRO A 246 37.33 -5.63 5.40
C PRO A 246 37.90 -6.06 6.76
N HIS A 247 38.70 -7.14 6.73
CA HIS A 247 38.98 -8.03 7.85
C HIS A 247 39.59 -7.40 9.12
N ASN A 248 39.82 -6.09 9.21
CA ASN A 248 40.46 -5.44 10.37
C ASN A 248 39.94 -4.03 10.73
N GLU A 249 38.98 -3.42 10.02
CA GLU A 249 38.64 -1.99 10.26
C GLU A 249 37.44 -1.76 11.18
N VAL A 250 36.54 -2.73 11.34
CA VAL A 250 35.39 -2.59 12.27
C VAL A 250 35.82 -2.72 13.74
N THR A 251 36.99 -3.32 13.99
CA THR A 251 37.44 -3.71 15.34
C THR A 251 38.41 -2.73 16.00
N GLU A 252 38.96 -1.76 15.26
CA GLU A 252 39.88 -0.74 15.79
C GLU A 252 39.41 0.67 15.46
N GLN A 253 38.52 1.24 16.28
CA GLN A 253 38.43 2.71 16.40
C GLN A 253 38.47 3.15 17.86
N THR A 254 39.64 3.67 18.20
CA THR A 254 39.96 4.47 19.38
C THR A 254 39.37 5.87 19.27
N SER A 255 38.59 6.28 20.28
CA SER A 255 38.59 7.63 20.88
C SER A 255 38.46 8.89 20.00
N ASP A 256 37.84 8.85 18.82
CA ASP A 256 37.45 10.09 18.12
C ASP A 256 36.00 10.05 17.60
N CYS A 257 35.21 11.05 18.00
CA CYS A 257 33.77 11.16 17.75
C CYS A 257 33.46 11.48 16.28
N SER A 258 33.38 10.47 15.43
CA SER A 258 32.47 10.46 14.28
C SER A 258 32.18 9.01 13.88
N VAL A 259 30.91 8.60 13.90
CA VAL A 259 30.50 7.25 13.47
C VAL A 259 30.84 7.10 11.97
N GLN A 260 31.98 6.48 11.66
CA GLN A 260 32.44 6.30 10.29
C GLN A 260 31.68 5.12 9.66
N LYS A 261 30.90 5.41 8.61
CA LYS A 261 30.21 4.37 7.83
C LYS A 261 31.23 3.67 6.93
N LEU A 262 31.27 2.35 6.98
CA LEU A 262 32.15 1.51 6.16
C LEU A 262 31.34 0.88 5.01
N PRO A 263 31.83 0.92 3.76
CA PRO A 263 31.14 0.31 2.64
C PRO A 263 31.23 -1.21 2.70
N ILE A 264 30.13 -1.90 2.38
CA ILE A 264 30.12 -3.36 2.21
C ILE A 264 30.52 -3.68 0.78
N ASP A 265 31.49 -4.59 0.61
CA ASP A 265 31.87 -5.06 -0.71
C ASP A 265 30.79 -5.98 -1.30
N SER A 266 30.01 -5.43 -2.22
CA SER A 266 28.94 -6.17 -2.92
C SER A 266 29.45 -7.34 -3.76
N ALA A 267 30.72 -7.33 -4.20
CA ALA A 267 31.26 -8.39 -5.06
C ALA A 267 31.49 -9.69 -4.27
N THR A 268 31.89 -9.58 -3.00
CA THR A 268 32.16 -10.72 -2.12
C THR A 268 30.94 -11.15 -1.32
N SER A 269 30.14 -10.19 -0.84
CA SER A 269 28.98 -10.46 0.02
C SER A 269 27.67 -10.70 -0.73
N GLY A 270 27.58 -10.25 -1.99
CA GLY A 270 26.31 -10.17 -2.73
C GLY A 270 25.36 -9.09 -2.21
N ILE A 271 25.76 -8.30 -1.21
CA ILE A 271 24.97 -7.25 -0.57
C ILE A 271 25.71 -5.92 -0.72
N GLY A 272 25.06 -4.91 -1.30
CA GLY A 272 25.57 -3.54 -1.30
C GLY A 272 25.06 -2.75 -0.10
N GLY A 273 25.77 -1.69 0.27
CA GLY A 273 25.35 -0.77 1.33
C GLY A 273 26.49 -0.34 2.22
N TRP A 274 26.14 0.17 3.40
CA TRP A 274 27.09 0.63 4.40
C TRP A 274 26.77 0.05 5.76
N ILE A 275 27.80 -0.20 6.56
CA ILE A 275 27.70 -0.66 7.95
C ILE A 275 28.38 0.35 8.87
N ALA A 276 27.82 0.55 10.06
CA ALA A 276 28.46 1.29 11.15
C ALA A 276 28.42 0.46 12.43
N PRO A 277 29.44 0.55 13.31
CA PRO A 277 29.39 -0.07 14.62
C PRO A 277 28.19 0.45 15.42
N ASP A 278 27.57 -0.41 16.22
CA ASP A 278 26.47 -0.03 17.11
C ASP A 278 27.02 0.43 18.46
N ASP A 279 26.53 1.56 18.98
CA ASP A 279 26.93 2.13 20.26
C ASP A 279 26.50 1.27 21.47
N ASN A 280 25.54 0.33 21.28
CA ASN A 280 24.96 -0.47 22.36
C ASN A 280 25.39 -1.93 22.42
N ASP A 281 26.04 -2.47 21.40
CA ASP A 281 26.55 -3.85 21.45
C ASP A 281 27.95 -3.81 22.07
N GLY A 282 27.98 -3.76 23.41
CA GLY A 282 29.17 -4.12 24.17
C GLY A 282 29.64 -5.48 23.69
N PHE A 283 30.96 -5.63 23.48
CA PHE A 283 31.59 -6.86 22.98
C PHE A 283 30.90 -8.11 23.54
N SER A 284 30.22 -8.85 22.67
CA SER A 284 29.64 -10.14 23.01
C SER A 284 30.79 -11.04 23.45
N ASP A 285 30.82 -11.44 24.72
CA ASP A 285 31.75 -12.43 25.28
C ASP A 285 31.50 -13.85 24.71
N GLY A 286 30.80 -13.95 23.56
CA GLY A 286 30.35 -15.19 22.95
C GLY A 286 29.14 -15.80 23.65
N PHE A 287 28.54 -15.14 24.63
CA PHE A 287 27.40 -15.65 25.38
C PHE A 287 26.18 -14.75 25.22
N PHE A 288 25.06 -15.32 24.76
CA PHE A 288 23.78 -14.63 24.60
C PHE A 288 22.66 -15.37 25.33
N HIS A 289 22.09 -14.74 26.35
CA HIS A 289 20.94 -15.27 27.08
C HIS A 289 19.67 -15.21 26.24
N SER A 290 18.89 -16.29 26.25
CA SER A 290 17.59 -16.31 25.58
C SER A 290 16.62 -15.32 26.25
N PRO A 291 15.96 -14.43 25.48
CA PRO A 291 14.92 -13.54 26.02
C PRO A 291 13.61 -14.28 26.32
N THR A 292 13.52 -15.58 26.02
CA THR A 292 12.34 -16.41 26.24
C THR A 292 12.69 -17.62 27.10
N THR A 293 11.81 -17.99 28.02
CA THR A 293 12.06 -19.08 28.99
C THR A 293 12.18 -20.47 28.36
N ASN A 294 11.76 -20.64 27.11
CA ASN A 294 11.63 -21.93 26.45
C ASN A 294 12.75 -22.22 25.44
N LEU A 295 13.70 -21.31 25.27
CA LEU A 295 14.83 -21.47 24.37
C LEU A 295 16.15 -21.45 25.16
N GLN A 296 17.12 -22.23 24.69
CA GLN A 296 18.44 -22.33 25.31
C GLN A 296 19.27 -21.08 25.04
N ASP A 297 20.17 -20.78 25.97
CA ASP A 297 21.18 -19.75 25.79
C ASP A 297 22.20 -20.16 24.73
N ILE A 298 22.71 -19.17 23.99
CA ILE A 298 23.79 -19.37 23.01
C ILE A 298 25.11 -19.16 23.74
N THR A 299 25.94 -20.20 23.79
CA THR A 299 27.19 -20.21 24.56
C THR A 299 28.44 -19.88 23.74
N SER A 300 28.33 -19.82 22.42
CA SER A 300 29.41 -19.43 21.50
C SER A 300 28.85 -18.65 20.32
N ASP A 301 28.42 -17.43 20.59
CA ASP A 301 27.97 -16.47 19.59
C ASP A 301 29.16 -15.94 18.78
N GLN A 302 29.19 -16.30 17.49
CA GLN A 302 30.17 -15.81 16.52
C GLN A 302 29.55 -14.74 15.61
N THR A 303 28.44 -14.12 16.03
CA THR A 303 27.82 -13.05 15.27
C THR A 303 28.45 -11.70 15.58
N ILE A 304 28.46 -10.85 14.57
CA ILE A 304 28.77 -9.43 14.68
C ILE A 304 27.57 -8.67 14.15
N SER A 305 27.20 -7.62 14.85
CA SER A 305 26.06 -6.76 14.50
C SER A 305 26.56 -5.36 14.18
N GLY A 306 25.84 -4.70 13.28
CA GLY A 306 26.08 -3.31 12.98
C GLY A 306 24.82 -2.65 12.47
N THR A 307 24.83 -1.33 12.52
CA THR A 307 23.80 -0.50 11.92
C THR A 307 23.96 -0.53 10.40
N PHE A 308 22.93 -0.94 9.68
CA PHE A 308 22.94 -1.07 8.22
C PHE A 308 22.28 0.12 7.54
N PHE A 309 22.85 0.52 6.40
CA PHE A 309 22.30 1.54 5.52
C PHE A 309 22.27 1.01 4.10
N ASN A 310 21.09 1.07 3.47
CA ASN A 310 20.94 0.77 2.06
C ASN A 310 21.89 1.63 1.20
N PRO A 311 22.36 1.11 0.05
CA PRO A 311 23.10 1.91 -0.90
C PRO A 311 22.27 3.11 -1.36
N GLU A 312 22.93 4.18 -1.82
CA GLU A 312 22.22 5.34 -2.33
C GLU A 312 21.27 4.97 -3.46
N ALA A 313 20.05 5.52 -3.41
CA ALA A 313 19.00 5.23 -4.37
C ALA A 313 19.37 5.69 -5.78
N ALA A 314 19.93 4.79 -6.58
CA ALA A 314 20.12 4.96 -8.01
C ALA A 314 18.76 5.11 -8.71
N ASN A 315 18.71 5.77 -9.86
CA ASN A 315 17.49 5.85 -10.67
C ASN A 315 17.21 4.47 -11.28
N PRO A 316 16.20 3.73 -10.80
CA PRO A 316 15.95 2.40 -11.33
C PRO A 316 15.43 2.55 -12.75
N VAL A 317 16.18 2.05 -13.73
CA VAL A 317 15.70 1.91 -15.10
C VAL A 317 15.07 0.52 -15.20
N PRO A 318 13.76 0.38 -15.47
CA PRO A 318 13.08 -0.91 -15.54
C PRO A 318 13.42 -1.59 -16.87
N ARG A 319 14.64 -2.09 -16.92
CA ARG A 319 15.18 -2.88 -18.02
C ARG A 319 15.92 -4.07 -17.43
N LEU A 320 16.05 -5.11 -18.25
CA LEU A 320 16.90 -6.25 -17.89
C LEU A 320 18.36 -5.78 -17.78
N LEU A 321 19.06 -6.29 -16.76
CA LEU A 321 20.50 -6.10 -16.64
C LEU A 321 21.21 -6.80 -17.80
N GLY A 322 22.37 -6.28 -18.23
CA GLY A 322 23.05 -6.74 -19.44
C GLY A 322 23.40 -8.23 -19.47
N ASN A 323 23.58 -8.85 -18.29
CA ASN A 323 24.00 -10.25 -18.16
C ASN A 323 22.87 -11.16 -17.63
N VAL A 324 21.60 -10.74 -17.75
CA VAL A 324 20.46 -11.56 -17.32
C VAL A 324 20.38 -12.84 -18.13
N ARG A 325 20.24 -13.98 -17.45
CA ARG A 325 19.86 -15.26 -18.06
C ARG A 325 18.35 -15.41 -17.96
N VAL A 326 17.67 -15.23 -19.08
CA VAL A 326 16.20 -15.35 -19.14
C VAL A 326 15.81 -16.83 -18.97
N PRO A 327 14.93 -17.18 -18.02
CA PRO A 327 14.49 -18.55 -17.84
C PRO A 327 13.67 -19.04 -19.05
N ASP A 328 13.61 -20.36 -19.23
CA ASP A 328 12.83 -20.98 -20.30
C ASP A 328 11.34 -20.61 -20.20
N LYS A 329 10.70 -20.41 -21.36
CA LYS A 329 9.29 -20.05 -21.41
C LYS A 329 8.42 -21.21 -20.94
N ALA A 330 7.71 -21.01 -19.84
CA ALA A 330 6.71 -21.96 -19.34
C ALA A 330 5.36 -21.88 -20.08
N VAL A 331 5.10 -20.77 -20.80
CA VAL A 331 3.86 -20.53 -21.53
C VAL A 331 3.89 -21.23 -22.88
N THR A 332 2.92 -22.10 -23.12
CA THR A 332 2.76 -22.89 -24.36
C THR A 332 1.75 -22.26 -25.30
N GLY A 333 1.66 -22.74 -26.54
CA GLY A 333 0.65 -22.27 -27.50
C GLY A 333 -0.80 -22.50 -27.03
N ALA A 334 -1.05 -23.50 -26.20
CA ALA A 334 -2.37 -23.77 -25.62
C ALA A 334 -2.81 -22.67 -24.62
N ASP A 335 -1.84 -22.04 -23.95
CA ASP A 335 -2.08 -20.95 -23.00
C ASP A 335 -2.41 -19.63 -23.71
N ILE A 336 -1.98 -19.47 -24.97
CA ILE A 336 -2.17 -18.27 -25.80
C ILE A 336 -3.51 -18.34 -26.56
N SER A 337 -4.54 -18.94 -25.97
CA SER A 337 -5.89 -18.90 -26.56
C SER A 337 -6.49 -17.51 -26.42
N LYS A 338 -7.01 -16.94 -27.52
CA LYS A 338 -7.84 -15.73 -27.44
C LYS A 338 -9.08 -16.05 -26.62
N ARG A 339 -9.13 -15.56 -25.39
CA ARG A 339 -10.30 -15.66 -24.53
C ARG A 339 -11.24 -14.50 -24.87
N PRO A 340 -12.53 -14.74 -25.15
CA PRO A 340 -13.51 -13.67 -25.22
C PRO A 340 -13.49 -12.82 -23.94
N LEU A 341 -13.87 -11.55 -24.06
CA LEU A 341 -13.98 -10.67 -22.89
C LEU A 341 -15.05 -11.21 -21.94
N TRP A 342 -14.85 -11.04 -20.63
CA TRP A 342 -15.74 -11.64 -19.64
C TRP A 342 -17.22 -11.25 -19.82
N HIS A 343 -17.48 -10.01 -20.21
CA HIS A 343 -18.83 -9.50 -20.38
C HIS A 343 -19.53 -10.03 -21.65
N THR A 344 -18.83 -10.73 -22.54
CA THR A 344 -19.40 -11.31 -23.77
C THR A 344 -19.83 -12.77 -23.61
N TYR A 345 -19.56 -13.41 -22.47
CA TYR A 345 -19.97 -14.80 -22.23
C TYR A 345 -21.47 -14.90 -21.86
N PRO A 346 -22.17 -15.97 -22.24
CA PRO A 346 -23.46 -16.33 -21.63
C PRO A 346 -23.22 -16.83 -20.19
N GLY A 347 -23.96 -16.30 -19.21
CA GLY A 347 -23.80 -16.66 -17.78
C GLY A 347 -22.62 -15.98 -17.05
N SER A 348 -22.28 -16.50 -15.87
CA SER A 348 -21.32 -15.89 -14.92
C SER A 348 -19.87 -16.33 -15.08
N ARG A 349 -19.61 -17.38 -15.87
CA ARG A 349 -18.28 -17.96 -16.10
C ARG A 349 -18.04 -18.18 -17.59
N PRO A 350 -16.77 -18.12 -18.04
CA PRO A 350 -16.41 -18.57 -19.38
C PRO A 350 -16.90 -20.02 -19.59
N PRO A 351 -17.33 -20.39 -20.81
CA PRO A 351 -17.53 -21.79 -21.16
C PRO A 351 -16.27 -22.57 -20.80
N ARG A 352 -16.41 -23.71 -20.12
CA ARG A 352 -15.27 -24.61 -19.90
C ARG A 352 -14.83 -25.09 -21.29
N MET A 353 -13.60 -24.74 -21.68
CA MET A 353 -12.93 -25.30 -22.85
C MET A 353 -12.63 -26.77 -22.64
#